data_AF-A0A9X4AHS6-F1
#
_entry.id   AF-A0A9X4AHS6-F1
#
_cell.length_a   1.000
_cell.length_b   1.000
_cell.length_c   1.000
_cell.angle_alpha   90.00
_cell.angle_beta   90.00
_cell.angle_gamma   90.00
#
_symmetry.space_group_name_H-M   'P 1'
#
loop_
_entity.id
_entity.type
_entity.pdbx_description
1 polymer ?
#
loop_
_entity_poly.entity_id
_entity_poly.type
_entity_poly.pdbx_seq_one_letter_code
_entity_poly.pdbx_strand_id
1 'polypeptide(L)' 'MDDNKRVAIDLAKSLIQNNNVKPVFNRGNDRDDSGNIGYVLGDTKYSFSEIVSYFLDNIDIIDKDWL' A
#
# COMPACT_ATOMS: atom_id res chain seq x y z
N MET A 1 5.70 16.38 -10.29
CA MET A 1 5.41 15.15 -9.54
C MET A 1 5.12 14.11 -10.59
N ASP A 2 5.87 13.00 -10.63
CA ASP A 2 5.68 11.94 -11.62
C ASP A 2 4.24 11.41 -11.57
N ASP A 3 3.52 11.48 -12.67
CA ASP A 3 2.10 11.08 -12.74
C ASP A 3 1.91 9.63 -12.28
N ASN A 4 2.89 8.76 -12.57
CA ASN A 4 2.94 7.37 -12.08
C ASN A 4 2.91 7.27 -10.55
N LYS A 5 3.66 8.14 -9.86
CA LYS A 5 3.66 8.16 -8.40
C LYS A 5 2.30 8.57 -7.83
N ARG A 6 1.62 9.51 -8.49
CA ARG A 6 0.27 9.90 -8.10
C ARG A 6 -0.73 8.76 -8.29
N VAL A 7 -0.69 8.10 -9.45
CA VAL A 7 -1.54 6.94 -9.74
C VAL A 7 -1.29 5.81 -8.74
N ALA A 8 -0.03 5.46 -8.46
CA ALA A 8 0.30 4.43 -7.48
C ALA A 8 -0.24 4.73 -6.07
N ILE A 9 -0.20 6.01 -5.65
CA ILE A 9 -0.78 6.45 -4.37
C ILE A 9 -2.31 6.32 -4.39
N ASP A 10 -2.96 6.69 -5.49
CA ASP A 10 -4.42 6.62 -5.60
C ASP A 10 -4.90 5.16 -5.64
N LEU A 11 -4.19 4.26 -6.31
CA LEU A 11 -4.42 2.82 -6.27
C LEU A 11 -4.25 2.25 -4.86
N ALA A 12 -3.17 2.64 -4.16
CA ALA A 12 -2.94 2.23 -2.79
C ALA A 12 -4.08 2.68 -1.86
N LYS A 13 -4.58 3.92 -2.02
CA LYS A 13 -5.74 4.42 -1.27
C LYS A 13 -7.01 3.60 -1.54
N SER A 14 -7.30 3.31 -2.81
CA SER A 14 -8.45 2.50 -3.18
C SER A 14 -8.36 1.08 -2.60
N LEU A 15 -7.16 0.50 -2.57
CA LEU A 15 -6.94 -0.82 -1.98
C LEU A 15 -7.21 -0.82 -0.47
N ILE A 16 -6.66 0.13 0.28
CA ILE A 16 -6.83 0.17 1.74
C ILE A 16 -8.26 0.53 2.18
N GLN A 17 -9.06 1.13 1.30
CA GLN A 17 -10.47 1.42 1.53
C GLN A 17 -11.38 0.23 1.21
N ASN A 18 -10.84 -0.85 0.63
CA ASN A 18 -11.60 -2.06 0.34
C ASN A 18 -11.99 -2.77 1.65
N ASN A 19 -13.24 -3.23 1.76
CA ASN A 19 -13.76 -3.93 2.94
C ASN A 19 -12.97 -5.18 3.36
N ASN A 20 -12.21 -5.77 2.43
CA ASN A 20 -11.37 -6.94 2.69
C ASN A 20 -10.00 -6.57 3.28
N VAL A 21 -9.65 -5.30 3.35
CA VAL A 21 -8.38 -4.81 3.90
C VAL A 21 -8.63 -4.19 5.27
N LYS A 22 -7.99 -4.76 6.29
CA LYS A 22 -8.16 -4.29 7.67
C LYS A 22 -6.95 -3.49 8.12
N PRO A 23 -7.12 -2.23 8.57
CA PRO A 23 -6.04 -1.49 9.18
C PRO A 23 -5.71 -2.12 10.54
N VAL A 24 -4.43 -2.33 10.81
CA VAL A 24 -3.92 -2.88 12.07
C VAL A 24 -2.81 -1.98 12.60
N PHE A 25 -2.87 -1.71 13.90
CA PHE A 25 -1.83 -0.94 14.56
C PHE A 25 -0.58 -1.80 14.71
N ASN A 26 0.56 -1.36 14.17
CA ASN A 26 1.85 -2.01 14.45
C ASN A 26 2.42 -1.47 15.76
N ARG A 27 2.25 -2.19 16.87
CA ARG A 27 3.14 -2.00 18.02
C ARG A 27 4.44 -2.73 17.68
N GLY A 28 5.41 -2.01 17.15
CA GLY A 28 6.77 -2.52 17.02
C GLY A 28 7.32 -2.84 18.41
N ASN A 29 7.97 -4.00 18.56
CA ASN A 29 8.77 -4.31 19.75
C ASN A 29 10.20 -3.76 19.66
N ASP A 30 10.50 -2.98 18.62
CA ASP A 30 11.82 -2.43 18.36
C ASP A 30 11.79 -0.92 18.59
N ARG A 31 12.90 -0.41 19.12
CA ARG A 31 13.12 0.92 19.75
C ARG A 31 12.89 2.15 18.86
N ASP A 32 12.16 2.02 17.76
CA ASP A 32 11.75 3.12 16.91
C ASP A 32 10.21 3.23 16.99
N ASP A 33 9.78 3.99 17.99
CA ASP A 33 8.42 4.16 18.49
C ASP A 33 7.56 5.00 17.53
N SER A 34 7.49 4.60 16.27
CA SER A 34 6.50 5.10 15.33
C SER A 34 5.43 4.03 15.19
N GLY A 35 4.41 4.10 16.05
CA GLY A 35 3.19 3.30 15.92
C GLY A 35 2.60 3.51 14.53
N ASN A 36 2.92 2.62 13.60
CA ASN A 36 2.60 2.80 12.20
C ASN A 36 1.39 1.94 11.84
N ILE A 37 0.48 2.49 11.04
CA ILE A 37 -0.70 1.77 10.56
C ILE A 37 -0.22 0.83 9.45
N GLY A 38 -0.42 -0.47 9.67
CA GLY A 38 -0.30 -1.48 8.61
C GLY A 38 -1.67 -1.92 8.12
N TYR A 39 -1.70 -2.65 7.02
CA TYR A 39 -2.88 -3.14 6.34
C TYR A 39 -2.74 -4.63 6.12
N VAL A 40 -3.74 -5.39 6.57
CA VAL A 40 -3.76 -6.84 6.39
C VAL A 40 -4.48 -7.16 5.09
N LEU A 41 -3.78 -7.85 4.19
CA LEU A 41 -4.31 -8.44 2.97
C LEU A 41 -4.13 -9.95 3.06
N GLY A 42 -5.24 -10.68 3.24
CA GLY A 42 -5.19 -12.10 3.58
C GLY A 42 -4.54 -12.32 4.95
N ASP A 43 -3.45 -13.09 4.99
CA ASP A 43 -2.69 -13.36 6.22
C ASP A 43 -1.41 -12.51 6.33
N THR A 44 -1.14 -11.65 5.34
CA THR A 44 0.08 -10.84 5.27
C THR A 44 -0.21 -9.39 5.62
N LYS A 45 0.71 -8.78 6.38
CA LYS A 45 0.65 -7.37 6.77
C LYS A 45 1.61 -6.55 5.91
N TYR A 46 1.12 -5.43 5.42
CA TYR A 46 1.89 -4.47 4.62
C TYR A 46 1.75 -3.06 5.21
N SER A 47 2.81 -2.26 5.15
CA SER A 47 2.75 -0.81 5.36
C SER A 47 2.14 -0.12 4.13
N PHE A 48 1.64 1.10 4.31
CA PHE A 48 1.19 1.91 3.17
C PHE A 48 2.29 2.11 2.14
N SER A 49 3.53 2.34 2.58
CA SER A 49 4.69 2.51 1.70
C SER A 49 4.97 1.27 0.85
N GLU A 50 4.87 0.07 1.42
CA GLU A 50 5.08 -1.17 0.66
C GLU A 50 4.01 -1.34 -0.43
N ILE A 51 2.75 -1.01 -0.12
CA ILE A 51 1.64 -1.06 -1.09
C ILE A 51 1.89 -0.04 -2.22
N VAL A 52 2.28 1.18 -1.89
CA VAL A 52 2.59 2.22 -2.89
C VAL A 52 3.76 1.80 -3.78
N SER A 53 4.85 1.28 -3.18
CA SER A 53 5.99 0.79 -3.95
C SER A 53 5.60 -0.35 -4.89
N TYR A 54 4.78 -1.29 -4.43
CA TYR A 54 4.27 -2.37 -5.29
C TYR A 54 3.54 -1.84 -6.54
N PHE A 55 2.63 -0.87 -6.37
CA PHE A 55 1.93 -0.29 -7.51
C PHE A 55 2.86 0.52 -8.41
N LEU A 56 3.84 1.23 -7.84
CA LEU A 56 4.78 2.02 -8.61
C LEU A 56 5.72 1.13 -9.45
N ASP A 57 6.20 0.04 -8.88
CA ASP A 57 7.10 -0.92 -9.55
C ASP A 57 6.40 -1.67 -10.69
N ASN A 58 5.07 -1.78 -10.64
CA ASN A 58 4.26 -2.52 -11.61
C ASN A 58 3.36 -1.61 -12.46
N ILE A 59 3.54 -0.29 -12.40
CA ILE A 59 2.62 0.65 -13.05
C ILE A 59 2.60 0.51 -14.58
N ASP A 60 3.77 0.21 -15.17
CA ASP A 60 3.90 -0.01 -16.62
C ASP A 60 3.23 -1.30 -17.09
N ILE A 61 2.98 -2.25 -16.18
CA ILE A 61 2.23 -3.48 -16.45
C ILE A 61 0.73 -3.18 -16.34
N ILE A 62 0.34 -2.44 -15.30
CA ILE A 62 -1.05 -2.00 -15.10
C ILE A 62 -1.54 -1.17 -16.29
N ASP A 63 -0.70 -0.25 -16.80
CA ASP A 63 -1.04 0.61 -17.94
C ASP A 63 -1.23 -0.19 -19.25
N LYS A 64 -0.60 -1.38 -19.37
CA LYS A 64 -0.74 -2.25 -20.54
C LYS A 64 -1.91 -3.23 -20.43
N ASP A 65 -2.30 -3.62 -19.24
CA ASP A 65 -3.41 -4.57 -19.01
C ASP A 65 -4.77 -3.87 -18.80
N TRP A 66 -4.79 -2.55 -18.59
CA TRP A 66 -6.01 -1.75 -18.45
C TRP A 66 -6.51 -1.08 -19.74
N LEU A 67 -5.86 -1.31 -20.89
CA LEU A 67 -6.22 -0.78 -22.20
C LEU A 67 -6.51 -1.89 -23.23
#